data_AF-Q753V2-F1
#
_entry.id   AF-Q753V2-F1
#
_cell.length_a   1.000
_cell.length_b   1.000
_cell.length_c   1.000
_cell.angle_alpha   90.00
_cell.angle_beta   90.00
_cell.angle_gamma   90.00
#
_symmetry.space_group_name_H-M   'P 1'
#
loop_
_entity.id
_entity.type
_entity.pdbx_description
1 polymer ?
#
loop_
_entity_poly.entity_id
_entity_poly.type
_entity_poly.pdbx_seq_one_letter_code
_entity_poly.pdbx_strand_id
1 'polypeptide(L)'
;MEDSLKEEIFKDLYTILEAASSKCNVIDEKFPGEFFESEPTRIYSSYVEFLRGRADADAQIDEQQLALTNIRQRFEEGEYARSKDGLYRLYHDVRLVSTMLIQYYSPGTRSYQMVDKFYKFATELLLRECYKHGAMLVHAEPYVKSKEETEFFNIISKDFIKISTSYTLPIVESYHISTKFGDLFSSTISSSPLDERPPDLPNSNFEVTKIIPHTGLHLSNKLGFVAANTSNIPDPTLPPTEMMTKFLHPNWYALPTTLWLKYGGYESFAPTITENGSVVDSSRIGDIWLERTSYHELWKLRKGVRDGESNAMREEENGGKVGEPEATIEEVHDKVEEADTTREEDNSVDKEKDESAGKEQEDKIDDSENIPEVPVTSTLSAALINGGTAQQHKNDAVSAVEPSEQQKTNTYTPKSVNVNLEHLYRWAPSNEIDDDELEAFRNNTHQQLISKCLLQLQQMKRSRIQAGKVSKPTSEETKIYFKIQRMLKEVILAQQAAEFPKIYIKEFPVLQANYAGNIPVVRTYPNRKKKYKK
;
A
#
# COMPACT_ATOMS: atom_id res chain seq x y z
N MET A 1 32.40 15.45 17.24
CA MET A 1 31.90 16.29 16.13
C MET A 1 33.06 17.16 15.68
N GLU A 2 33.42 17.08 14.40
CA GLU A 2 34.49 17.91 13.81
C GLU A 2 34.05 19.38 13.78
N ASP A 3 34.99 20.31 13.94
CA ASP A 3 34.63 21.72 14.20
C ASP A 3 34.02 22.42 12.98
N SER A 4 34.41 22.04 11.75
CA SER A 4 33.76 22.48 10.50
C SER A 4 32.27 22.11 10.46
N LEU A 5 31.94 20.86 10.82
CA LEU A 5 30.55 20.40 10.83
C LEU A 5 29.71 21.16 11.87
N LYS A 6 30.28 21.60 13.00
CA LYS A 6 29.58 22.46 13.97
C LYS A 6 29.20 23.80 13.35
N GLU A 7 30.12 24.44 12.63
CA GLU A 7 29.88 25.74 12.00
C GLU A 7 28.78 25.67 10.93
N GLU A 8 28.75 24.61 10.13
CA GLU A 8 27.66 24.35 9.19
C GLU A 8 26.32 24.13 9.90
N ILE A 9 26.27 23.30 10.95
CA ILE A 9 25.06 23.05 11.75
C ILE A 9 24.53 24.33 12.39
N PHE A 10 25.38 25.14 13.03
CA PHE A 10 24.95 26.40 13.67
C PHE A 10 24.44 27.43 12.66
N LYS A 11 25.04 27.48 11.46
CA LYS A 11 24.59 28.34 10.36
C LYS A 11 23.22 27.92 9.83
N ASP A 12 23.02 26.63 9.57
CA ASP A 12 21.72 26.11 9.10
C ASP A 12 20.65 26.30 10.17
N LEU A 13 20.93 25.96 11.44
CA LEU A 13 20.04 26.23 12.58
C LEU A 13 19.68 27.71 12.68
N TYR A 14 20.64 28.63 12.55
CA TYR A 14 20.36 30.07 12.56
C TYR A 14 19.36 30.47 11.47
N THR A 15 19.60 30.07 10.21
CA THR A 15 18.69 30.43 9.10
C THR A 15 17.29 29.85 9.26
N ILE A 16 17.16 28.62 9.78
CA ILE A 16 15.87 27.97 10.05
C ILE A 16 15.13 28.66 11.19
N LEU A 17 15.83 29.00 12.27
CA LEU A 17 15.25 29.67 13.43
C LEU A 17 14.83 31.10 13.09
N GLU A 18 15.64 31.87 12.35
CA GLU A 18 15.29 33.23 11.86
C GLU A 18 14.05 33.20 10.96
N ALA A 19 13.98 32.27 10.00
CA ALA A 19 12.79 32.12 9.16
C ALA A 19 11.53 31.77 9.99
N ALA A 20 11.68 30.91 11.01
CA ALA A 20 10.59 30.49 11.88
C ALA A 20 10.15 31.57 12.90
N SER A 21 11.06 32.43 13.37
CA SER A 21 10.77 33.46 14.38
C SER A 21 10.01 34.68 13.82
N SER A 22 9.94 34.84 12.50
CA SER A 22 9.34 35.95 11.74
C SER A 22 7.89 36.38 12.07
N LYS A 23 7.21 35.71 13.02
CA LYS A 23 5.85 36.00 13.51
C LYS A 23 5.73 36.05 15.04
N CYS A 24 6.82 35.85 15.77
CA CYS A 24 6.87 35.82 17.23
C CYS A 24 8.11 36.49 17.83
N ASN A 25 9.07 36.94 17.01
CA ASN A 25 10.23 37.77 17.36
C ASN A 25 11.19 37.20 18.43
N VAL A 26 11.03 35.93 18.82
CA VAL A 26 11.75 35.24 19.92
C VAL A 26 13.28 35.35 19.86
N ILE A 27 13.85 35.61 18.67
CA ILE A 27 15.30 35.72 18.46
C ILE A 27 15.83 37.15 18.66
N ASP A 28 14.96 38.15 18.45
CA ASP A 28 15.28 39.57 18.51
C ASP A 28 15.04 40.16 19.92
N GLU A 29 14.21 39.50 20.72
CA GLU A 29 13.89 39.87 22.11
C GLU A 29 15.10 39.83 23.05
N LYS A 30 15.15 40.78 23.97
CA LYS A 30 16.27 40.96 24.91
C LYS A 30 16.15 40.04 26.13
N PHE A 31 17.25 39.46 26.57
CA PHE A 31 17.37 38.74 27.84
C PHE A 31 18.72 39.00 28.54
N PRO A 32 18.83 38.79 29.87
CA PRO A 32 20.09 39.02 30.59
C PRO A 32 21.18 38.04 30.15
N GLY A 33 22.26 38.56 29.56
CA GLY A 33 23.31 37.74 28.97
C GLY A 33 24.12 36.93 29.99
N GLU A 34 24.18 37.40 31.23
CA GLU A 34 24.93 36.77 32.34
C GLU A 34 24.22 35.53 32.93
N PHE A 35 22.94 35.31 32.60
CA PHE A 35 22.16 34.21 33.18
C PHE A 35 22.42 32.89 32.44
N PHE A 36 22.79 31.84 33.20
CA PHE A 36 22.98 30.49 32.70
C PHE A 36 22.65 29.46 33.79
N GLU A 37 21.77 28.50 33.45
CA GLU A 37 21.39 27.39 34.33
C GLU A 37 21.81 26.03 33.70
N SER A 38 22.31 25.15 34.55
CA SER A 38 22.82 23.81 34.23
C SER A 38 21.75 22.71 34.21
N GLU A 39 20.66 22.86 34.97
CA GLU A 39 19.53 21.90 34.97
C GLU A 39 18.30 22.51 34.27
N PRO A 40 17.90 22.05 33.06
CA PRO A 40 16.81 22.64 32.29
C PRO A 40 15.48 22.79 33.03
N THR A 41 15.19 21.89 33.96
CA THR A 41 14.00 21.90 34.82
C THR A 41 13.91 23.17 35.66
N ARG A 42 15.05 23.76 36.08
CA ARG A 42 15.11 24.88 37.03
C ARG A 42 15.18 26.25 36.39
N ILE A 43 15.38 26.36 35.07
CA ILE A 43 15.60 27.61 34.32
C ILE A 43 14.64 28.73 34.77
N TYR A 44 13.34 28.44 34.94
CA TYR A 44 12.39 29.45 35.42
C TYR A 44 12.59 29.81 36.90
N SER A 45 12.67 28.82 37.80
CA SER A 45 12.91 29.06 39.23
C SER A 45 14.18 29.87 39.50
N SER A 46 15.32 29.53 38.89
CA SER A 46 16.56 30.30 39.08
C SER A 46 16.53 31.65 38.35
N TYR A 47 15.75 31.81 37.27
CA TYR A 47 15.50 33.12 36.68
C TYR A 47 14.64 34.02 37.58
N VAL A 48 13.63 33.48 38.28
CA VAL A 48 12.85 34.22 39.28
C VAL A 48 13.70 34.60 40.49
N GLU A 49 14.60 33.73 40.94
CA GLU A 49 15.56 34.04 42.00
C GLU A 49 16.57 35.13 41.57
N PHE A 50 17.07 35.06 40.33
CA PHE A 50 17.92 36.10 39.72
C PHE A 50 17.22 37.46 39.64
N LEU A 51 15.94 37.48 39.21
CA LEU A 51 15.15 38.72 39.17
C LEU A 51 14.90 39.29 40.56
N ARG A 52 14.55 38.46 41.56
CA ARG A 52 14.39 38.91 42.96
C ARG A 52 15.69 39.50 43.51
N GLY A 53 16.81 38.78 43.35
CA GLY A 53 18.13 39.21 43.83
C GLY A 53 18.64 40.53 43.23
N ARG A 54 18.09 41.00 42.11
CA ARG A 54 18.34 42.35 41.57
C ARG A 54 17.24 43.36 41.91
N ALA A 55 15.97 42.96 41.94
CA ALA A 55 14.86 43.83 42.34
C ALA A 55 14.92 44.26 43.82
N ASP A 56 15.50 43.42 44.68
CA ASP A 56 15.78 43.76 46.09
C ASP A 56 17.03 44.66 46.25
N ALA A 57 17.82 44.86 45.19
CA ALA A 57 19.04 45.67 45.18
C ALA A 57 18.83 47.06 44.56
N ASP A 58 18.19 47.12 43.38
CA ASP A 58 17.89 48.34 42.65
C ASP A 58 16.37 48.58 42.61
N ALA A 59 15.88 49.57 43.37
CA ALA A 59 14.45 49.93 43.43
C ALA A 59 13.88 50.51 42.11
N GLN A 60 14.73 50.65 41.09
CA GLN A 60 14.37 51.05 39.73
C GLN A 60 15.32 50.33 38.77
N ILE A 61 14.84 49.31 38.06
CA ILE A 61 15.67 48.49 37.16
C ILE A 61 15.92 49.26 35.85
N ASP A 62 17.03 49.96 35.76
CA ASP A 62 17.45 50.61 34.52
C ASP A 62 18.04 49.58 33.53
N GLU A 63 17.60 49.61 32.27
CA GLU A 63 18.04 48.68 31.20
C GLU A 63 19.57 48.63 30.97
N GLN A 64 20.33 49.57 31.55
CA GLN A 64 21.78 49.72 31.38
C GLN A 64 22.60 48.94 32.43
N GLN A 65 22.00 48.53 33.57
CA GLN A 65 22.65 47.69 34.57
C GLN A 65 22.56 46.19 34.25
N LEU A 66 21.64 45.81 33.36
CA LEU A 66 21.54 44.46 32.80
C LEU A 66 22.32 44.42 31.49
N ALA A 67 23.28 43.51 31.38
CA ALA A 67 23.95 43.20 30.11
C ALA A 67 22.97 42.45 29.18
N LEU A 68 22.04 43.18 28.57
CA LEU A 68 20.98 42.64 27.73
C LEU A 68 21.52 42.25 26.35
N THR A 69 21.43 40.96 26.02
CA THR A 69 21.74 40.40 24.70
C THR A 69 20.47 39.82 24.07
N ASN A 70 20.43 39.67 22.75
CA ASN A 70 19.44 38.83 22.08
C ASN A 70 20.11 37.62 21.40
N ILE A 71 19.29 36.66 20.94
CA ILE A 71 19.80 35.40 20.37
C ILE A 71 20.54 35.68 19.04
N ARG A 72 20.06 36.65 18.25
CA ARG A 72 20.71 37.10 17.01
C ARG A 72 22.18 37.52 17.24
N GLN A 73 22.42 38.41 18.21
CA GLN A 73 23.77 38.89 18.56
C GLN A 73 24.70 37.74 18.94
N ARG A 74 24.23 36.75 19.72
CA ARG A 74 25.03 35.57 20.11
C ARG A 74 25.44 34.68 18.93
N PHE A 75 24.61 34.63 17.88
CA PHE A 75 24.98 33.98 16.63
C PHE A 75 25.99 34.82 15.82
N GLU A 76 25.77 36.12 15.69
CA GLU A 76 26.67 37.05 14.98
C GLU A 76 28.07 37.12 15.63
N GLU A 77 28.14 37.09 16.96
CA GLU A 77 29.39 37.06 17.73
C GLU A 77 30.06 35.68 17.78
N GLY A 78 29.35 34.61 17.40
CA GLY A 78 29.84 33.23 17.38
C GLY A 78 29.93 32.56 18.77
N GLU A 79 29.18 33.02 19.76
CA GLU A 79 29.21 32.49 21.15
C GLU A 79 28.91 30.99 21.21
N TYR A 80 27.91 30.53 20.44
CA TYR A 80 27.49 29.13 20.41
C TYR A 80 28.52 28.22 19.72
N ALA A 81 29.25 28.70 18.71
CA ALA A 81 30.28 27.90 18.04
C ALA A 81 31.55 27.73 18.89
N ARG A 82 31.92 28.76 19.67
CA ARG A 82 33.13 28.75 20.53
C ARG A 82 32.99 27.92 21.80
N SER A 83 31.77 27.69 22.27
CA SER A 83 31.50 27.01 23.54
C SER A 83 31.32 25.50 23.35
N LYS A 84 31.95 24.69 24.21
CA LYS A 84 31.86 23.21 24.14
C LYS A 84 30.41 22.72 24.24
N ASP A 85 29.63 23.40 25.08
CA ASP A 85 28.22 23.12 25.36
C ASP A 85 27.29 24.07 24.59
N GLY A 86 27.75 24.64 23.45
CA GLY A 86 27.01 25.67 22.71
C GLY A 86 25.61 25.26 22.24
N LEU A 87 25.40 23.97 21.94
CA LEU A 87 24.08 23.42 21.63
C LEU A 87 23.15 23.44 22.85
N TYR A 88 23.68 23.21 24.05
CA TYR A 88 22.94 23.36 25.30
C TYR A 88 22.65 24.85 25.59
N ARG A 89 23.64 25.73 25.42
CA ARG A 89 23.47 27.18 25.61
C ARG A 89 22.40 27.76 24.68
N LEU A 90 22.35 27.31 23.42
CA LEU A 90 21.29 27.66 22.48
C LEU A 90 19.91 27.13 22.91
N TYR A 91 19.82 25.88 23.35
CA TYR A 91 18.57 25.31 23.90
C TYR A 91 18.09 26.07 25.16
N HIS A 92 19.02 26.41 26.06
CA HIS A 92 18.79 27.21 27.27
C HIS A 92 18.20 28.58 26.92
N ASP A 93 18.86 29.34 26.03
CA ASP A 93 18.44 30.69 25.65
C ASP A 93 17.07 30.68 24.95
N VAL A 94 16.86 29.74 24.01
CA VAL A 94 15.56 29.55 23.34
C VAL A 94 14.45 29.22 24.35
N ARG A 95 14.73 28.39 25.36
CA ARG A 95 13.76 28.06 26.41
C ARG A 95 13.49 29.26 27.32
N LEU A 96 14.52 29.96 27.77
CA LEU A 96 14.42 31.15 28.63
C LEU A 96 13.54 32.22 28.01
N VAL A 97 13.84 32.65 26.78
CA VAL A 97 13.05 33.69 26.09
C VAL A 97 11.63 33.20 25.79
N SER A 98 11.44 31.92 25.46
CA SER A 98 10.10 31.34 25.30
C SER A 98 9.28 31.40 26.60
N THR A 99 9.87 31.05 27.75
CA THR A 99 9.22 31.15 29.06
C THR A 99 8.89 32.61 29.41
N MET A 100 9.83 33.55 29.22
CA MET A 100 9.60 34.98 29.44
C MET A 100 8.41 35.50 28.63
N LEU A 101 8.33 35.18 27.34
CA LEU A 101 7.24 35.63 26.46
C LEU A 101 5.90 34.96 26.79
N ILE A 102 5.90 33.68 27.19
CA ILE A 102 4.70 32.95 27.63
C ILE A 102 4.11 33.54 28.93
N GLN A 103 4.97 34.07 29.81
CA GLN A 103 4.58 34.74 31.04
C GLN A 103 4.25 36.23 30.86
N TYR A 104 4.80 36.88 29.83
CA TYR A 104 4.41 38.22 29.42
C TYR A 104 3.04 38.25 28.73
N TYR A 105 2.80 37.37 27.75
CA TYR A 105 1.51 37.30 27.05
C TYR A 105 0.43 36.60 27.88
N SER A 106 -0.80 37.09 27.80
CA SER A 106 -1.95 36.43 28.41
C SER A 106 -2.25 35.06 27.75
N PRO A 107 -2.67 34.04 28.52
CA PRO A 107 -3.04 32.73 27.97
C PRO A 107 -4.07 32.82 26.84
N GLY A 108 -3.96 31.92 25.87
CA GLY A 108 -4.89 31.84 24.72
C GLY A 108 -4.73 32.95 23.66
N THR A 109 -3.90 33.98 23.89
CA THR A 109 -3.59 34.99 22.87
C THR A 109 -2.84 34.37 21.68
N ARG A 110 -2.96 35.00 20.50
CA ARG A 110 -2.26 34.53 19.30
C ARG A 110 -0.74 34.52 19.48
N SER A 111 -0.17 35.53 20.15
CA SER A 111 1.27 35.61 20.41
C SER A 111 1.75 34.47 21.32
N TYR A 112 1.05 34.22 22.43
CA TYR A 112 1.27 33.06 23.32
C TYR A 112 1.29 31.74 22.53
N GLN A 113 0.28 31.49 21.70
CA GLN A 113 0.21 30.26 20.89
C GLN A 113 1.28 30.18 19.78
N MET A 114 1.80 31.31 19.30
CA MET A 114 2.90 31.33 18.32
C MET A 114 4.26 31.06 18.98
N VAL A 115 4.49 31.60 20.19
CA VAL A 115 5.69 31.31 20.99
C VAL A 115 5.72 29.84 21.42
N ASP A 116 4.62 29.29 21.93
CA ASP A 116 4.50 27.87 22.28
C ASP A 116 4.79 26.94 21.08
N LYS A 117 4.28 27.28 19.89
CA LYS A 117 4.58 26.54 18.65
C LYS A 117 6.03 26.67 18.22
N PHE A 118 6.63 27.86 18.32
CA PHE A 118 8.04 28.09 18.04
C PHE A 118 8.93 27.29 18.99
N TYR A 119 8.66 27.30 20.29
CA TYR A 119 9.38 26.52 21.29
C TYR A 119 9.32 25.01 21.01
N LYS A 120 8.13 24.48 20.73
CA LYS A 120 7.95 23.06 20.37
C LYS A 120 8.74 22.69 19.12
N PHE A 121 8.65 23.50 18.06
CA PHE A 121 9.43 23.31 16.82
C PHE A 121 10.95 23.36 17.06
N ALA A 122 11.44 24.41 17.73
CA ALA A 122 12.87 24.62 17.94
C ALA A 122 13.49 23.54 18.83
N THR A 123 12.80 23.11 19.89
CA THR A 123 13.29 22.02 20.76
C THR A 123 13.23 20.66 20.08
N GLU A 124 12.19 20.37 19.29
CA GLU A 124 12.10 19.16 18.47
C GLU A 124 13.21 19.09 17.40
N LEU A 125 13.54 20.22 16.77
CA LEU A 125 14.65 20.35 15.83
C LEU A 125 16.00 20.13 16.52
N LEU A 126 16.29 20.88 17.59
CA LEU A 126 17.57 20.79 18.31
C LEU A 126 17.81 19.37 18.84
N LEU A 127 16.80 18.71 19.43
CA LEU A 127 16.92 17.34 19.91
C LEU A 127 17.22 16.34 18.78
N ARG A 128 16.60 16.49 17.61
CA ARG A 128 16.85 15.63 16.44
C ARG A 128 18.25 15.80 15.88
N GLU A 129 18.69 17.03 15.63
CA GLU A 129 20.01 17.26 15.06
C GLU A 129 21.13 16.87 16.03
N CYS A 130 20.98 17.18 17.33
CA CYS A 130 21.92 16.69 18.35
C CYS A 130 22.04 15.17 18.32
N TYR A 131 20.91 14.44 18.30
CA TYR A 131 20.92 12.98 18.29
C TYR A 131 21.54 12.39 17.02
N LYS A 132 21.28 12.96 15.83
CA LYS A 132 21.95 12.53 14.57
C LYS A 132 23.47 12.60 14.65
N HIS A 133 24.01 13.62 15.32
CA HIS A 133 25.45 13.82 15.48
C HIS A 133 26.02 13.19 16.77
N GLY A 134 25.23 12.37 17.49
CA GLY A 134 25.64 11.66 18.70
C GLY A 134 25.82 12.57 19.94
N ALA A 135 25.31 13.80 19.91
CA ALA A 135 25.30 14.72 21.03
C ALA A 135 24.03 14.58 21.87
N MET A 136 24.16 14.68 23.19
CA MET A 136 23.02 14.70 24.13
C MET A 136 22.93 16.07 24.80
N LEU A 137 21.76 16.71 24.73
CA LEU A 137 21.52 17.99 25.41
C LEU A 137 21.38 17.85 26.93
N VAL A 138 21.00 16.67 27.43
CA VAL A 138 20.85 16.40 28.85
C VAL A 138 21.39 15.00 29.14
N HIS A 139 22.31 14.87 30.10
CA HIS A 139 22.75 13.58 30.63
C HIS A 139 21.73 13.00 31.61
N ALA A 140 20.51 12.79 31.14
CA ALA A 140 19.54 11.99 31.85
C ALA A 140 19.93 10.51 31.69
N GLU A 141 20.40 9.88 32.76
CA GLU A 141 20.42 8.42 32.81
C GLU A 141 19.00 7.89 32.56
N PRO A 142 18.83 6.79 31.82
CA PRO A 142 17.52 6.22 31.56
C PRO A 142 16.95 5.64 32.86
N TYR A 143 16.27 6.49 33.65
CA TYR A 143 15.65 6.13 34.92
C TYR A 143 14.43 5.23 34.67
N VAL A 144 14.72 3.98 34.34
CA VAL A 144 13.77 2.87 34.35
C VAL A 144 13.36 2.69 35.81
N LYS A 145 12.26 3.35 36.20
CA LYS A 145 11.57 3.04 37.45
C LYS A 145 11.43 1.53 37.53
N SER A 146 12.06 0.92 38.54
CA SER A 146 11.93 -0.50 38.86
C SER A 146 10.44 -0.79 38.98
N LYS A 147 9.91 -1.61 38.07
CA LYS A 147 8.47 -1.78 37.95
C LYS A 147 7.90 -2.37 39.23
N GLU A 148 6.72 -1.90 39.59
CA GLU A 148 5.81 -2.64 40.46
C GLU A 148 5.54 -4.01 39.82
N GLU A 149 5.73 -5.10 40.57
CA GLU A 149 5.66 -6.47 40.06
C GLU A 149 4.21 -6.93 39.87
N THR A 150 3.53 -6.38 38.86
CA THR A 150 2.19 -6.83 38.48
C THR A 150 2.21 -8.30 38.04
N GLU A 151 1.26 -9.11 38.50
CA GLU A 151 1.14 -10.53 38.11
C GLU A 151 1.13 -10.72 36.58
N PHE A 152 0.42 -9.84 35.86
CA PHE A 152 0.40 -9.78 34.40
C PHE A 152 1.79 -9.55 33.76
N PHE A 153 2.63 -8.70 34.36
CA PHE A 153 4.01 -8.49 33.91
C PHE A 153 4.88 -9.73 34.21
N ASN A 154 4.62 -10.43 35.31
CA ASN A 154 5.31 -11.67 35.67
C ASN A 154 4.92 -12.87 34.80
N ILE A 155 3.72 -12.87 34.20
CA ILE A 155 3.30 -13.84 33.16
C ILE A 155 4.02 -13.51 31.84
N ILE A 156 3.88 -12.28 31.32
CA ILE A 156 4.50 -11.87 30.05
C ILE A 156 6.03 -12.06 30.06
N SER A 157 6.69 -11.83 31.20
CA SER A 157 8.15 -11.98 31.32
C SER A 157 8.64 -13.43 31.40
N LYS A 158 7.75 -14.40 31.60
CA LYS A 158 8.04 -15.84 31.45
C LYS A 158 7.86 -16.30 30.02
N ASP A 159 6.79 -15.82 29.38
CA ASP A 159 6.36 -16.30 28.06
C ASP A 159 7.08 -15.58 26.89
N PHE A 160 7.53 -14.33 27.08
CA PHE A 160 8.04 -13.48 26.00
C PHE A 160 9.32 -12.70 26.38
N ILE A 161 10.29 -12.70 25.47
CA ILE A 161 11.46 -11.81 25.55
C ILE A 161 11.03 -10.38 25.18
N LYS A 162 10.96 -9.48 26.17
CA LYS A 162 10.51 -8.10 25.93
C LYS A 162 11.61 -7.24 25.30
N ILE A 163 11.46 -6.94 24.01
CA ILE A 163 12.08 -5.76 23.37
C ILE A 163 11.19 -4.55 23.69
N SER A 164 11.76 -3.47 24.24
CA SER A 164 11.00 -2.28 24.65
C SER A 164 11.62 -0.98 24.18
N THR A 165 10.77 -0.06 23.73
CA THR A 165 11.09 1.37 23.65
C THR A 165 10.45 2.11 24.83
N SER A 166 11.00 3.25 25.21
CA SER A 166 10.41 4.13 26.23
C SER A 166 10.70 5.58 25.88
N TYR A 167 9.67 6.42 25.97
CA TYR A 167 9.73 7.86 25.74
C TYR A 167 8.72 8.55 26.66
N THR A 168 8.93 9.82 26.94
CA THR A 168 8.03 10.66 27.74
C THR A 168 7.26 11.60 26.82
N LEU A 169 5.98 11.85 27.14
CA LEU A 169 5.15 12.88 26.51
C LEU A 169 4.51 13.73 27.61
N PRO A 170 4.31 15.04 27.39
CA PRO A 170 3.45 15.84 28.25
C PRO A 170 2.00 15.37 28.10
N ILE A 171 1.27 15.34 29.23
CA ILE A 171 -0.18 15.20 29.24
C ILE A 171 -0.84 16.54 28.87
N VAL A 172 -2.11 16.48 28.44
CA VAL A 172 -2.92 17.66 28.13
C VAL A 172 -4.15 17.67 29.02
N GLU A 173 -4.64 18.84 29.42
CA GLU A 173 -5.75 18.98 30.35
C GLU A 173 -7.03 19.48 29.67
N SER A 174 -8.18 19.13 30.24
CA SER A 174 -9.52 19.55 29.79
C SER A 174 -10.44 19.76 31.00
N TYR A 175 -11.38 20.70 30.90
CA TYR A 175 -12.42 20.87 31.91
C TYR A 175 -13.49 19.79 31.77
N HIS A 176 -13.97 19.31 32.91
CA HIS A 176 -15.08 18.38 33.05
C HIS A 176 -16.20 19.03 33.87
N ILE A 177 -17.45 18.82 33.47
CA ILE A 177 -18.64 19.16 34.24
C ILE A 177 -19.63 18.00 34.21
N SER A 178 -20.12 17.59 35.39
CA SER A 178 -21.26 16.66 35.47
C SER A 178 -22.57 17.44 35.41
N THR A 179 -23.52 16.99 34.59
CA THR A 179 -24.84 17.61 34.45
C THR A 179 -25.95 16.59 34.68
N LYS A 180 -27.19 17.05 34.89
CA LYS A 180 -28.37 16.17 35.05
C LYS A 180 -28.57 15.17 33.89
N PHE A 181 -28.04 15.46 32.70
CA PHE A 181 -28.17 14.61 31.52
C PHE A 181 -26.91 13.77 31.20
N GLY A 182 -25.88 13.84 32.06
CA GLY A 182 -24.60 13.19 31.88
C GLY A 182 -23.42 14.17 31.91
N ASP A 183 -22.23 13.61 31.77
CA ASP A 183 -20.96 14.30 31.89
C ASP A 183 -20.52 14.94 30.56
N LEU A 184 -19.98 16.15 30.63
CA LEU A 184 -19.53 16.93 29.48
C LEU A 184 -18.06 17.33 29.65
N PHE A 185 -17.31 17.26 28.55
CA PHE A 185 -15.89 17.58 28.49
C PHE A 185 -15.66 18.77 27.56
N SER A 186 -14.75 19.67 27.94
CA SER A 186 -14.32 20.77 27.06
C SER A 186 -13.35 20.30 25.97
N SER A 187 -13.04 21.21 25.04
CA SER A 187 -11.79 21.08 24.27
C SER A 187 -10.57 21.07 25.20
N THR A 188 -9.45 20.54 24.71
CA THR A 188 -8.14 20.66 25.37
C THR A 188 -7.80 22.12 25.69
N ILE A 189 -7.32 22.38 26.91
CA ILE A 189 -6.80 23.67 27.33
C ILE A 189 -5.51 23.95 26.54
N SER A 190 -5.41 25.12 25.90
CA SER A 190 -4.23 25.49 25.09
C SER A 190 -3.10 26.13 25.91
N SER A 191 -2.85 25.62 27.12
CA SER A 191 -1.73 26.05 27.96
C SER A 191 -0.41 25.47 27.42
N SER A 192 0.67 26.23 27.57
CA SER A 192 2.01 25.75 27.25
C SER A 192 2.60 24.96 28.44
N PRO A 193 3.40 23.90 28.22
CA PRO A 193 4.16 23.25 29.29
C PRO A 193 5.28 24.14 29.90
N LEU A 194 5.43 25.39 29.44
CA LEU A 194 6.29 26.43 30.05
C LEU A 194 5.50 27.45 30.91
N ASP A 195 4.17 27.32 31.01
CA ASP A 195 3.34 28.24 31.77
C ASP A 195 3.17 27.73 33.21
N GLU A 196 3.96 28.29 34.13
CA GLU A 196 3.97 27.92 35.55
C GLU A 196 3.01 28.79 36.41
N ARG A 197 2.07 29.48 35.77
CA ARG A 197 0.94 30.12 36.45
C ARG A 197 0.04 29.04 37.09
N PRO A 198 -0.59 29.31 38.25
CA PRO A 198 -1.61 28.41 38.78
C PRO A 198 -2.81 28.32 37.82
N PRO A 199 -3.52 27.17 37.76
CA PRO A 199 -4.64 27.00 36.85
C PRO A 199 -5.87 27.78 37.31
N ASP A 200 -6.12 28.93 36.70
CA ASP A 200 -7.35 29.72 36.93
C ASP A 200 -8.59 28.95 36.46
N LEU A 201 -9.43 28.55 37.41
CA LEU A 201 -10.73 27.93 37.13
C LEU A 201 -11.78 29.02 36.84
N PRO A 202 -12.41 29.04 35.65
CA PRO A 202 -13.42 30.06 35.33
C PRO A 202 -14.75 29.85 36.08
N ASN A 203 -14.92 28.71 36.75
CA ASN A 203 -16.05 28.40 37.63
C ASN A 203 -15.63 27.33 38.65
N SER A 204 -16.13 27.41 39.89
CA SER A 204 -15.88 26.41 40.95
C SER A 204 -16.41 25.01 40.61
N ASN A 205 -17.35 24.92 39.69
CA ASN A 205 -18.01 23.67 39.30
C ASN A 205 -17.27 22.93 38.15
N PHE A 206 -16.09 23.41 37.75
CA PHE A 206 -15.29 22.79 36.68
C PHE A 206 -14.14 21.98 37.29
N GLU A 207 -14.10 20.69 36.97
CA GLU A 207 -13.00 19.80 37.36
C GLU A 207 -11.93 19.74 36.27
N VAL A 208 -10.66 19.59 36.63
CA VAL A 208 -9.56 19.44 35.66
C VAL A 208 -9.28 17.95 35.43
N THR A 209 -9.49 17.50 34.20
CA THR A 209 -9.24 16.13 33.75
C THR A 209 -7.98 16.06 32.91
N LYS A 210 -7.23 14.95 33.04
CA LYS A 210 -5.93 14.73 32.41
C LYS A 210 -6.07 13.72 31.27
N ILE A 211 -5.87 14.19 30.05
CA ILE A 211 -5.92 13.39 28.82
C ILE A 211 -4.57 12.72 28.61
N ILE A 212 -4.57 11.39 28.57
CA ILE A 212 -3.41 10.56 28.24
C ILE A 212 -3.33 10.42 26.71
N PRO A 213 -2.19 10.71 26.06
CA PRO A 213 -2.05 10.56 24.62
C PRO A 213 -2.12 9.10 24.19
N HIS A 214 -2.84 8.82 23.10
CA HIS A 214 -2.89 7.47 22.52
C HIS A 214 -1.63 7.16 21.71
N THR A 215 -1.01 6.01 21.98
CA THR A 215 0.29 5.59 21.43
C THR A 215 0.23 4.27 20.64
N GLY A 216 -0.97 3.71 20.43
CA GLY A 216 -1.18 2.43 19.76
C GLY A 216 -1.05 2.49 18.25
N LEU A 217 -0.53 1.41 17.65
CA LEU A 217 -0.48 1.21 16.20
C LEU A 217 -1.79 0.58 15.71
N HIS A 218 -2.82 1.40 15.47
CA HIS A 218 -4.09 0.91 14.92
C HIS A 218 -3.99 0.69 13.40
N LEU A 219 -4.38 -0.49 12.92
CA LEU A 219 -4.47 -0.78 11.49
C LEU A 219 -5.53 0.10 10.81
N SER A 220 -5.22 0.65 9.63
CA SER A 220 -6.17 1.43 8.83
C SER A 220 -6.96 0.55 7.85
N ASN A 221 -8.22 0.91 7.64
CA ASN A 221 -9.07 0.27 6.64
C ASN A 221 -8.56 0.56 5.22
N LYS A 222 -8.77 -0.38 4.29
CA LYS A 222 -8.36 -0.20 2.89
C LYS A 222 -9.25 0.82 2.19
N LEU A 223 -8.73 1.49 1.15
CA LEU A 223 -9.42 2.58 0.45
C LEU A 223 -10.84 2.22 -0.02
N GLY A 224 -11.06 0.97 -0.49
CA GLY A 224 -12.38 0.48 -0.91
C GLY A 224 -13.44 0.37 0.20
N PHE A 225 -13.05 0.44 1.48
CA PHE A 225 -13.99 0.59 2.60
C PHE A 225 -14.44 2.06 2.76
N VAL A 226 -13.53 3.01 2.54
CA VAL A 226 -13.79 4.45 2.68
C VAL A 226 -14.54 4.99 1.46
N ALA A 227 -14.21 4.50 0.27
CA ALA A 227 -14.81 4.87 -1.01
C ALA A 227 -15.62 3.71 -1.61
N ALA A 228 -16.44 3.04 -0.79
CA ALA A 228 -17.35 2.02 -1.27
C ALA A 228 -18.43 2.63 -2.20
N ASN A 229 -18.80 1.94 -3.27
CA ASN A 229 -19.87 2.39 -4.16
C ASN A 229 -21.23 2.30 -3.44
N THR A 230 -21.87 3.45 -3.22
CA THR A 230 -23.20 3.58 -2.60
C THR A 230 -24.31 3.85 -3.62
N SER A 231 -24.00 3.80 -4.92
CA SER A 231 -24.93 4.02 -6.02
C SER A 231 -25.39 2.71 -6.66
N ASN A 232 -26.50 2.75 -7.40
CA ASN A 232 -27.01 1.63 -8.18
C ASN A 232 -26.22 1.38 -9.49
N ILE A 233 -25.05 2.02 -9.68
CA ILE A 233 -24.19 1.77 -10.85
C ILE A 233 -23.57 0.37 -10.67
N PRO A 234 -23.73 -0.56 -11.63
CA PRO A 234 -23.16 -1.90 -11.55
C PRO A 234 -21.62 -1.87 -11.60
N ASP A 235 -21.00 -2.96 -11.15
CA ASP A 235 -19.56 -3.15 -11.31
C ASP A 235 -19.18 -3.15 -12.81
N PRO A 236 -18.18 -2.36 -13.26
CA PRO A 236 -17.80 -2.25 -14.67
C PRO A 236 -17.21 -3.55 -15.29
N THR A 237 -17.01 -4.59 -14.48
CA THR A 237 -16.65 -5.94 -14.97
C THR A 237 -17.86 -6.78 -15.40
N LEU A 238 -19.09 -6.34 -15.11
CA LEU A 238 -20.31 -7.05 -15.49
C LEU A 238 -20.69 -6.75 -16.96
N PRO A 239 -21.07 -7.77 -17.76
CA PRO A 239 -21.64 -7.54 -19.09
C PRO A 239 -23.07 -6.98 -19.01
N PRO A 240 -23.52 -6.16 -19.98
CA PRO A 240 -22.80 -5.77 -21.20
C PRO A 240 -21.84 -4.59 -20.97
N THR A 241 -20.61 -4.73 -21.43
CA THR A 241 -19.59 -3.68 -21.45
C THR A 241 -19.55 -2.89 -22.76
N GLU A 242 -20.30 -3.32 -23.78
CA GLU A 242 -20.34 -2.74 -25.12
C GLU A 242 -21.41 -1.65 -25.26
N MET A 243 -21.01 -0.45 -25.69
CA MET A 243 -21.91 0.71 -25.83
C MET A 243 -22.78 0.71 -27.10
N MET A 244 -22.39 -0.01 -28.16
CA MET A 244 -22.97 0.14 -29.51
C MET A 244 -23.53 -1.15 -30.13
N THR A 245 -23.89 -2.14 -29.29
CA THR A 245 -24.42 -3.46 -29.71
C THR A 245 -25.60 -3.42 -30.68
N LYS A 246 -26.40 -2.35 -30.66
CA LYS A 246 -27.59 -2.14 -31.51
C LYS A 246 -27.59 -0.79 -32.22
N PHE A 247 -26.42 -0.18 -32.44
CA PHE A 247 -26.32 1.08 -33.16
C PHE A 247 -26.43 0.85 -34.67
N LEU A 248 -27.52 1.35 -35.29
CA LEU A 248 -27.63 1.47 -36.74
C LEU A 248 -27.34 2.91 -37.15
N HIS A 249 -26.28 3.10 -37.93
CA HIS A 249 -26.03 4.40 -38.57
C HIS A 249 -27.06 4.65 -39.70
N PRO A 250 -27.58 5.87 -39.91
CA PRO A 250 -28.62 6.11 -40.92
C PRO A 250 -28.27 5.67 -42.35
N ASN A 251 -26.98 5.70 -42.72
CA ASN A 251 -26.48 5.20 -44.01
C ASN A 251 -26.65 3.67 -44.21
N TRP A 252 -27.11 2.94 -43.20
CA TRP A 252 -27.41 1.50 -43.25
C TRP A 252 -28.91 1.19 -43.27
N TYR A 253 -29.80 2.19 -43.23
CA TYR A 253 -31.22 1.94 -43.47
C TYR A 253 -31.45 1.48 -44.91
N ALA A 254 -32.28 0.46 -45.08
CA ALA A 254 -32.75 0.05 -46.39
C ALA A 254 -33.63 1.18 -46.97
N LEU A 255 -33.14 1.82 -48.03
CA LEU A 255 -33.92 2.77 -48.81
C LEU A 255 -34.96 2.02 -49.64
N PRO A 256 -36.18 2.58 -49.84
CA PRO A 256 -37.17 1.95 -50.70
C PRO A 256 -36.67 1.87 -52.15
N THR A 257 -36.74 0.68 -52.72
CA THR A 257 -36.40 0.37 -54.12
C THR A 257 -37.65 -0.07 -54.88
N THR A 258 -37.54 -0.22 -56.21
CA THR A 258 -38.64 -0.77 -57.02
C THR A 258 -39.02 -2.18 -56.58
N LEU A 259 -40.31 -2.51 -56.61
CA LEU A 259 -40.82 -3.84 -56.35
C LEU A 259 -41.15 -4.54 -57.67
N TRP A 260 -40.47 -5.65 -57.95
CA TRP A 260 -40.78 -6.51 -59.09
C TRP A 260 -41.99 -7.39 -58.77
N LEU A 261 -42.97 -7.41 -59.69
CA LEU A 261 -44.23 -8.13 -59.52
C LEU A 261 -44.31 -9.31 -60.50
N LYS A 262 -44.76 -10.47 -60.00
CA LYS A 262 -44.87 -11.72 -60.74
C LYS A 262 -46.32 -12.17 -60.81
N TYR A 263 -46.93 -12.01 -61.98
CA TYR A 263 -48.36 -12.28 -62.21
C TYR A 263 -48.64 -13.72 -62.69
N GLY A 264 -47.94 -14.19 -63.73
CA GLY A 264 -48.14 -15.54 -64.25
C GLY A 264 -47.15 -15.93 -65.35
N GLY A 265 -47.26 -17.16 -65.85
CA GLY A 265 -46.38 -17.68 -66.92
C GLY A 265 -46.70 -17.18 -68.33
N TYR A 266 -47.91 -16.65 -68.56
CA TYR A 266 -48.40 -16.18 -69.86
C TYR A 266 -48.80 -14.70 -69.86
N GLU A 267 -48.55 -13.98 -68.77
CA GLU A 267 -49.04 -12.61 -68.54
C GLU A 267 -47.96 -11.56 -68.84
N SER A 268 -47.30 -11.70 -69.99
CA SER A 268 -46.21 -10.80 -70.46
C SER A 268 -46.65 -9.37 -70.77
N PHE A 269 -47.96 -9.08 -70.72
CA PHE A 269 -48.55 -7.75 -70.87
C PHE A 269 -48.84 -7.05 -69.53
N ALA A 270 -48.68 -7.75 -68.40
CA ALA A 270 -48.90 -7.18 -67.06
C ALA A 270 -47.72 -6.27 -66.64
N PRO A 271 -47.96 -5.20 -65.84
CA PRO A 271 -46.89 -4.29 -65.40
C PRO A 271 -45.98 -4.98 -64.37
N THR A 272 -44.80 -5.42 -64.81
CA THR A 272 -43.86 -6.24 -64.00
C THR A 272 -43.12 -5.50 -62.90
N ILE A 273 -43.30 -4.18 -62.77
CA ILE A 273 -42.62 -3.33 -61.78
C ILE A 273 -43.57 -2.32 -61.14
N THR A 274 -43.30 -1.97 -59.89
CA THR A 274 -43.90 -0.81 -59.22
C THR A 274 -42.82 0.03 -58.54
N GLU A 275 -42.85 1.34 -58.82
CA GLU A 275 -41.81 2.32 -58.42
C GLU A 275 -42.37 3.38 -57.44
N ASN A 276 -43.44 3.04 -56.71
CA ASN A 276 -44.13 3.98 -55.83
C ASN A 276 -43.28 4.29 -54.59
N GLY A 277 -42.63 5.46 -54.58
CA GLY A 277 -41.78 5.92 -53.49
C GLY A 277 -40.36 5.34 -53.50
N SER A 278 -39.91 4.73 -54.59
CA SER A 278 -38.53 4.24 -54.71
C SER A 278 -37.52 5.38 -54.93
N VAL A 279 -36.33 5.27 -54.32
CA VAL A 279 -35.24 6.25 -54.45
C VAL A 279 -34.43 6.08 -55.74
N VAL A 280 -34.54 4.91 -56.40
CA VAL A 280 -33.76 4.52 -57.58
C VAL A 280 -34.65 3.77 -58.57
N ASP A 281 -34.51 4.10 -59.86
CA ASP A 281 -35.24 3.54 -60.99
C ASP A 281 -34.99 2.02 -61.20
N SER A 282 -35.97 1.30 -61.74
CA SER A 282 -35.95 -0.15 -62.00
C SER A 282 -34.76 -0.62 -62.84
N SER A 283 -34.29 0.18 -63.78
CA SER A 283 -33.10 -0.10 -64.60
C SER A 283 -31.84 -0.19 -63.74
N ARG A 284 -31.53 0.88 -62.99
CA ARG A 284 -30.32 0.97 -62.15
C ARG A 284 -30.30 -0.04 -61.02
N ILE A 285 -31.44 -0.35 -60.39
CA ILE A 285 -31.49 -1.40 -59.37
C ILE A 285 -31.42 -2.81 -59.99
N GLY A 286 -31.88 -2.97 -61.24
CA GLY A 286 -31.62 -4.15 -62.07
C GLY A 286 -30.13 -4.33 -62.38
N ASP A 287 -29.44 -3.25 -62.78
CA ASP A 287 -27.97 -3.25 -63.00
C ASP A 287 -27.23 -3.65 -61.71
N ILE A 288 -27.58 -3.03 -60.57
CA ILE A 288 -26.99 -3.35 -59.25
C ILE A 288 -27.24 -4.82 -58.85
N TRP A 289 -28.41 -5.38 -59.17
CA TRP A 289 -28.72 -6.80 -58.92
C TRP A 289 -27.93 -7.73 -59.86
N LEU A 290 -27.80 -7.37 -61.15
CA LEU A 290 -27.01 -8.12 -62.13
C LEU A 290 -25.53 -8.16 -61.73
N GLU A 291 -24.97 -7.02 -61.33
CA GLU A 291 -23.57 -6.88 -60.89
C GLU A 291 -23.29 -7.65 -59.59
N ARG A 292 -24.15 -7.52 -58.58
CA ARG A 292 -23.92 -8.11 -57.24
C ARG A 292 -24.35 -9.56 -57.10
N THR A 293 -25.44 -9.95 -57.75
CA THR A 293 -26.04 -11.28 -57.60
C THR A 293 -25.69 -12.16 -58.80
N SER A 294 -26.14 -11.79 -59.99
CA SER A 294 -26.09 -12.70 -61.16
C SER A 294 -24.67 -12.95 -61.66
N TYR A 295 -23.81 -11.92 -61.73
CA TYR A 295 -22.40 -12.11 -62.08
C TYR A 295 -21.63 -12.85 -60.98
N HIS A 296 -22.05 -12.75 -59.71
CA HIS A 296 -21.46 -13.52 -58.61
C HIS A 296 -21.85 -15.00 -58.67
N GLU A 297 -23.09 -15.32 -59.03
CA GLU A 297 -23.57 -16.69 -59.30
C GLU A 297 -22.90 -17.30 -60.54
N LEU A 298 -22.84 -16.57 -61.65
CA LEU A 298 -22.13 -17.00 -62.86
C LEU A 298 -20.62 -17.19 -62.61
N TRP A 299 -20.02 -16.39 -61.73
CA TRP A 299 -18.63 -16.58 -61.31
C TRP A 299 -18.44 -17.83 -60.44
N LYS A 300 -19.36 -18.11 -59.50
CA LYS A 300 -19.38 -19.38 -58.74
C LYS A 300 -19.49 -20.59 -59.66
N LEU A 301 -20.45 -20.58 -60.59
CA LEU A 301 -20.65 -21.65 -61.59
C LEU A 301 -19.40 -21.85 -62.44
N ARG A 302 -18.82 -20.78 -62.98
CA ARG A 302 -17.59 -20.83 -63.79
C ARG A 302 -16.38 -21.33 -62.99
N LYS A 303 -16.33 -21.07 -61.67
CA LYS A 303 -15.28 -21.60 -60.81
C LYS A 303 -15.48 -23.10 -60.55
N GLY A 304 -16.69 -23.53 -60.20
CA GLY A 304 -17.01 -24.95 -60.00
C GLY A 304 -16.73 -25.82 -61.23
N VAL A 305 -17.05 -25.33 -62.43
CA VAL A 305 -16.68 -25.99 -63.70
C VAL A 305 -15.16 -26.13 -63.84
N ARG A 306 -14.40 -25.05 -63.59
CA ARG A 306 -12.93 -25.06 -63.75
C ARG A 306 -12.22 -25.93 -62.70
N ASP A 307 -12.70 -25.89 -61.46
CA ASP A 307 -12.18 -26.74 -60.38
C ASP A 307 -12.46 -28.23 -60.74
N GLY A 308 -13.62 -28.55 -61.34
CA GLY A 308 -13.95 -29.87 -61.90
C GLY A 308 -13.08 -30.31 -63.10
N GLU A 309 -12.87 -29.44 -64.09
CA GLU A 309 -11.97 -29.68 -65.24
C GLU A 309 -10.54 -30.00 -64.77
N SER A 310 -10.08 -29.36 -63.68
CA SER A 310 -8.75 -29.58 -63.12
C SER A 310 -8.56 -30.92 -62.40
N ASN A 311 -9.64 -31.56 -61.96
CA ASN A 311 -9.61 -32.95 -61.49
C ASN A 311 -9.62 -33.94 -62.68
N ALA A 312 -10.47 -33.71 -63.68
CA ALA A 312 -10.55 -34.59 -64.86
C ALA A 312 -9.20 -34.70 -65.60
N MET A 313 -8.50 -33.57 -65.81
CA MET A 313 -7.15 -33.57 -66.40
C MET A 313 -6.08 -34.28 -65.56
N ARG A 314 -6.38 -34.66 -64.31
CA ARG A 314 -5.44 -35.34 -63.41
C ARG A 314 -5.60 -36.86 -63.38
N GLU A 315 -6.69 -37.38 -63.92
CA GLU A 315 -6.99 -38.83 -63.96
C GLU A 315 -6.54 -39.50 -65.26
N GLU A 316 -6.45 -38.77 -66.38
CA GLU A 316 -6.03 -39.33 -67.68
C GLU A 316 -4.51 -39.60 -67.81
N GLU A 317 -3.65 -38.93 -67.02
CA GLU A 317 -2.19 -38.95 -67.23
C GLU A 317 -1.41 -40.03 -66.43
N ASN A 318 -2.09 -40.88 -65.63
CA ASN A 318 -1.40 -41.84 -64.75
C ASN A 318 -1.92 -43.29 -64.80
N GLY A 319 -2.29 -43.73 -66.01
CA GLY A 319 -2.73 -45.10 -66.29
C GLY A 319 -1.62 -46.17 -66.26
N GLY A 320 -1.06 -46.48 -65.07
CA GLY A 320 -0.52 -47.82 -64.83
C GLY A 320 0.74 -47.99 -63.97
N LYS A 321 0.56 -48.23 -62.67
CA LYS A 321 1.19 -49.38 -61.99
C LYS A 321 0.46 -49.77 -60.69
N VAL A 322 0.49 -51.07 -60.39
CA VAL A 322 -0.17 -51.67 -59.23
C VAL A 322 0.71 -51.55 -57.98
N GLY A 323 0.09 -51.21 -56.85
CA GLY A 323 0.64 -51.29 -55.49
C GLY A 323 -0.52 -51.18 -54.49
N GLU A 324 -0.55 -52.04 -53.47
CA GLU A 324 -1.67 -52.15 -52.53
C GLU A 324 -1.62 -51.10 -51.40
N PRO A 325 -2.76 -50.77 -50.76
CA PRO A 325 -2.84 -49.68 -49.77
C PRO A 325 -2.76 -50.15 -48.31
N GLU A 326 -2.24 -49.29 -47.43
CA GLU A 326 -2.53 -49.32 -45.99
C GLU A 326 -2.82 -47.90 -45.47
N ALA A 327 -3.86 -47.78 -44.63
CA ALA A 327 -4.06 -46.82 -43.53
C ALA A 327 -3.97 -45.27 -43.80
N THR A 328 -4.89 -44.42 -43.32
CA THR A 328 -6.11 -44.59 -42.49
C THR A 328 -6.94 -43.29 -42.45
N ILE A 329 -8.27 -43.40 -42.28
CA ILE A 329 -9.16 -42.59 -41.39
C ILE A 329 -9.02 -41.05 -41.47
N GLU A 330 -9.93 -40.36 -42.17
CA GLU A 330 -11.12 -39.63 -41.63
C GLU A 330 -10.78 -38.22 -41.08
N GLU A 331 -11.69 -37.25 -40.95
CA GLU A 331 -13.17 -37.28 -41.05
C GLU A 331 -13.72 -36.03 -41.77
N VAL A 332 -15.01 -36.05 -42.14
CA VAL A 332 -15.73 -34.98 -42.83
C VAL A 332 -16.82 -34.43 -41.91
N HIS A 333 -17.05 -33.11 -41.92
CA HIS A 333 -18.44 -32.62 -41.87
C HIS A 333 -18.63 -31.24 -42.48
N ASP A 334 -19.49 -31.18 -43.50
CA ASP A 334 -20.03 -29.94 -44.05
C ASP A 334 -21.50 -29.75 -43.60
N LYS A 335 -22.11 -28.62 -43.96
CA LYS A 335 -23.52 -28.28 -43.65
C LYS A 335 -24.47 -28.53 -44.83
N VAL A 336 -25.66 -29.07 -44.54
CA VAL A 336 -26.96 -28.80 -45.19
C VAL A 336 -28.03 -29.12 -44.10
N GLU A 337 -29.05 -28.36 -43.71
CA GLU A 337 -29.87 -27.25 -44.25
C GLU A 337 -31.27 -27.68 -44.79
N GLU A 338 -32.30 -27.47 -43.94
CA GLU A 338 -33.75 -27.32 -44.23
C GLU A 338 -34.61 -28.46 -44.86
N ALA A 339 -35.94 -28.22 -44.80
CA ALA A 339 -37.08 -28.91 -45.43
C ALA A 339 -37.48 -30.32 -44.93
N ASP A 340 -38.76 -30.70 -44.83
CA ASP A 340 -40.05 -29.95 -44.77
C ASP A 340 -41.19 -30.91 -44.30
N THR A 341 -42.40 -30.37 -44.16
CA THR A 341 -43.74 -30.99 -44.17
C THR A 341 -44.45 -31.28 -42.84
N THR A 342 -45.74 -30.94 -42.84
CA THR A 342 -46.70 -30.95 -41.73
C THR A 342 -47.73 -32.06 -41.88
N ARG A 343 -48.29 -32.54 -40.74
CA ARG A 343 -49.68 -33.03 -40.57
C ARG A 343 -49.93 -33.30 -39.07
N GLU A 344 -50.89 -32.62 -38.44
CA GLU A 344 -52.35 -32.93 -38.31
C GLU A 344 -52.67 -33.93 -37.18
N GLU A 345 -53.42 -33.42 -36.18
CA GLU A 345 -54.43 -34.07 -35.31
C GLU A 345 -54.05 -35.34 -34.48
N ASP A 346 -54.44 -35.56 -33.23
CA ASP A 346 -55.18 -34.89 -32.14
C ASP A 346 -55.43 -36.00 -31.07
N ASN A 347 -55.69 -35.66 -29.79
CA ASN A 347 -56.39 -36.48 -28.77
C ASN A 347 -55.88 -37.94 -28.41
N SER A 348 -55.86 -38.45 -27.17
CA SER A 348 -56.62 -38.11 -25.93
C SER A 348 -56.28 -39.05 -24.74
N VAL A 349 -56.90 -38.77 -23.58
CA VAL A 349 -57.22 -39.63 -22.40
C VAL A 349 -56.16 -39.84 -21.28
N ASP A 350 -56.57 -39.36 -20.11
CA ASP A 350 -55.99 -39.42 -18.77
C ASP A 350 -55.97 -40.81 -18.08
N LYS A 351 -55.20 -40.92 -16.98
CA LYS A 351 -55.70 -41.24 -15.61
C LYS A 351 -54.59 -41.18 -14.55
N GLU A 352 -54.65 -40.28 -13.56
CA GLU A 352 -55.42 -40.31 -12.29
C GLU A 352 -54.80 -41.16 -11.15
N LYS A 353 -54.16 -40.47 -10.19
CA LYS A 353 -54.32 -40.50 -8.70
C LYS A 353 -53.05 -39.95 -8.03
N ASP A 354 -53.10 -38.96 -7.13
CA ASP A 354 -53.69 -38.93 -5.76
C ASP A 354 -53.01 -39.92 -4.79
N GLU A 355 -52.56 -39.57 -3.58
CA GLU A 355 -52.63 -38.32 -2.78
C GLU A 355 -51.34 -38.25 -1.89
N SER A 356 -51.01 -37.31 -0.98
CA SER A 356 -51.77 -36.28 -0.23
C SER A 356 -50.88 -35.09 0.24
N ALA A 357 -51.26 -34.43 1.35
CA ALA A 357 -50.60 -33.34 2.08
C ALA A 357 -49.16 -33.61 2.60
N GLY A 358 -48.34 -32.61 2.98
CA GLY A 358 -48.48 -31.14 2.89
C GLY A 358 -48.92 -30.39 4.16
N LYS A 359 -47.98 -30.00 5.05
CA LYS A 359 -48.01 -28.68 5.75
C LYS A 359 -46.77 -28.31 6.57
N GLU A 360 -46.69 -27.02 6.87
CA GLU A 360 -45.66 -26.34 7.67
C GLU A 360 -45.83 -26.57 9.18
N GLN A 361 -44.72 -26.53 9.93
CA GLN A 361 -44.52 -25.63 11.09
C GLN A 361 -43.01 -25.52 11.37
N GLU A 362 -42.46 -24.31 11.57
CA GLU A 362 -42.21 -23.70 12.89
C GLU A 362 -41.55 -24.63 13.91
N ASP A 363 -40.37 -24.26 14.40
CA ASP A 363 -40.08 -24.41 15.83
C ASP A 363 -39.17 -23.29 16.36
N LYS A 364 -39.16 -23.11 17.69
CA LYS A 364 -38.37 -22.12 18.43
C LYS A 364 -37.42 -22.85 19.37
N ILE A 365 -36.25 -22.30 19.61
CA ILE A 365 -35.53 -22.53 20.87
C ILE A 365 -35.09 -21.16 21.42
N ASP A 366 -35.19 -21.02 22.74
CA ASP A 366 -34.90 -19.81 23.53
C ASP A 366 -33.56 -19.98 24.29
N ASP A 367 -33.09 -18.93 24.96
CA ASP A 367 -31.75 -18.87 25.59
C ASP A 367 -31.40 -20.02 26.57
N SER A 368 -30.13 -20.43 26.61
CA SER A 368 -29.44 -20.89 27.84
C SER A 368 -27.91 -20.99 27.68
N GLU A 369 -27.21 -21.10 28.82
CA GLU A 369 -25.79 -20.79 29.01
C GLU A 369 -24.83 -22.01 28.87
N ASN A 370 -23.54 -21.74 29.10
CA ASN A 370 -22.41 -22.67 29.29
C ASN A 370 -21.88 -23.42 28.05
N ILE A 371 -20.66 -23.04 27.64
CA ILE A 371 -19.73 -23.90 26.91
C ILE A 371 -18.75 -24.49 27.94
N PRO A 372 -18.80 -25.81 28.22
CA PRO A 372 -17.76 -26.49 29.00
C PRO A 372 -16.51 -26.76 28.14
N GLU A 373 -15.38 -26.96 28.81
CA GLU A 373 -14.09 -27.26 28.18
C GLU A 373 -13.92 -28.74 27.77
N VAL A 374 -12.90 -29.00 26.92
CA VAL A 374 -12.24 -30.30 26.61
C VAL A 374 -13.10 -31.48 26.10
N PRO A 375 -12.50 -32.57 25.56
CA PRO A 375 -11.16 -32.74 24.97
C PRO A 375 -11.18 -33.34 23.54
N VAL A 376 -10.01 -33.38 22.87
CA VAL A 376 -9.69 -34.47 21.94
C VAL A 376 -8.35 -35.06 22.34
N THR A 377 -8.37 -36.29 22.87
CA THR A 377 -7.20 -36.98 23.42
C THR A 377 -6.45 -37.77 22.36
N SER A 378 -5.12 -37.67 22.35
CA SER A 378 -4.24 -38.68 21.77
C SER A 378 -4.31 -39.99 22.56
N THR A 379 -4.52 -41.13 21.89
CA THR A 379 -4.16 -42.46 22.41
C THR A 379 -2.65 -42.67 22.26
N LEU A 380 -1.91 -42.98 23.34
CA LEU A 380 -1.55 -44.33 23.80
C LEU A 380 -0.81 -45.17 22.73
N SER A 381 0.35 -45.78 22.99
CA SER A 381 1.02 -46.18 24.25
C SER A 381 2.38 -45.48 24.46
N ALA A 382 2.93 -45.25 25.67
CA ALA A 382 3.22 -46.14 26.81
C ALA A 382 4.20 -47.29 26.43
N ALA A 383 5.21 -47.67 27.22
CA ALA A 383 5.52 -47.40 28.64
C ALA A 383 7.06 -47.22 28.86
N LEU A 384 7.52 -46.37 29.81
CA LEU A 384 8.12 -46.70 31.14
C LEU A 384 9.43 -47.56 31.08
N ILE A 385 10.49 -47.34 31.89
CA ILE A 385 10.70 -46.43 33.04
C ILE A 385 12.21 -46.09 33.24
N ASN A 386 12.51 -45.17 34.17
CA ASN A 386 13.81 -44.78 34.76
C ASN A 386 14.94 -45.85 34.77
N GLY A 387 16.24 -45.53 34.75
CA GLY A 387 16.93 -44.23 34.79
C GLY A 387 18.08 -44.22 35.82
N GLY A 388 19.09 -43.35 35.65
CA GLY A 388 20.09 -43.05 36.71
C GLY A 388 21.56 -43.44 36.44
N THR A 389 22.40 -42.41 36.31
CA THR A 389 23.80 -42.31 36.81
C THR A 389 24.88 -43.38 36.49
N ALA A 390 25.79 -42.98 35.59
CA ALA A 390 27.20 -42.64 35.88
C ALA A 390 28.30 -43.72 36.07
N GLN A 391 29.50 -43.36 35.58
CA GLN A 391 30.83 -43.95 35.86
C GLN A 391 31.05 -45.40 35.36
N GLN A 392 32.26 -45.89 35.06
CA GLN A 392 33.56 -45.30 34.68
C GLN A 392 34.43 -46.43 34.06
N HIS A 393 35.65 -46.11 33.59
CA HIS A 393 36.71 -47.07 33.23
C HIS A 393 36.42 -48.00 32.04
N LYS A 394 37.42 -48.67 31.42
CA LYS A 394 38.79 -48.31 30.96
C LYS A 394 39.36 -49.62 30.38
N ASN A 395 40.02 -49.56 29.22
CA ASN A 395 40.97 -50.59 28.74
C ASN A 395 40.34 -51.99 28.49
N ASP A 396 40.88 -52.95 27.73
CA ASP A 396 42.13 -53.17 26.96
C ASP A 396 41.72 -53.74 25.57
N ALA A 397 42.32 -53.45 24.41
CA ALA A 397 43.71 -53.53 23.93
C ALA A 397 44.05 -54.85 23.17
N VAL A 398 44.94 -54.73 22.18
CA VAL A 398 45.62 -55.81 21.41
C VAL A 398 44.77 -56.70 20.48
N SER A 399 44.81 -56.39 19.18
CA SER A 399 45.45 -57.25 18.15
C SER A 399 45.55 -56.51 16.82
N ALA A 400 46.65 -56.70 16.09
CA ALA A 400 46.90 -56.06 14.80
C ALA A 400 47.06 -57.10 13.68
N VAL A 401 46.35 -56.90 12.56
CA VAL A 401 46.67 -57.49 11.26
C VAL A 401 46.34 -56.48 10.16
N GLU A 402 47.36 -56.12 9.38
CA GLU A 402 47.26 -55.57 8.03
C GLU A 402 47.81 -56.62 7.04
N PRO A 403 47.61 -56.49 5.71
CA PRO A 403 46.51 -55.81 5.02
C PRO A 403 45.87 -56.73 3.94
N SER A 404 44.74 -56.31 3.34
CA SER A 404 44.26 -56.86 2.06
C SER A 404 43.43 -55.83 1.31
N GLU A 405 43.54 -55.84 -0.02
CA GLU A 405 43.10 -54.74 -0.89
C GLU A 405 41.62 -54.77 -1.33
N GLN A 406 41.18 -53.62 -1.87
CA GLN A 406 40.16 -53.48 -2.93
C GLN A 406 38.73 -53.98 -2.69
N GLN A 407 37.88 -53.09 -2.16
CA GLN A 407 36.56 -52.81 -2.78
C GLN A 407 36.29 -51.30 -2.80
N LYS A 408 36.19 -50.69 -3.99
CA LYS A 408 35.78 -49.28 -4.16
C LYS A 408 34.25 -49.19 -4.21
N THR A 409 33.60 -49.11 -3.05
CA THR A 409 32.22 -48.60 -3.00
C THR A 409 32.25 -47.08 -3.18
N ASN A 410 31.45 -46.56 -4.12
CA ASN A 410 31.29 -45.12 -4.31
C ASN A 410 30.43 -44.54 -3.18
N THR A 411 31.03 -44.32 -2.02
CA THR A 411 30.45 -43.54 -0.94
C THR A 411 30.35 -42.08 -1.40
N TYR A 412 29.16 -41.69 -1.87
CA TYR A 412 28.82 -40.29 -2.13
C TYR A 412 28.72 -39.56 -0.79
N THR A 413 29.86 -39.25 -0.20
CA THR A 413 29.94 -38.43 1.01
C THR A 413 29.35 -37.06 0.68
N PRO A 414 28.28 -36.63 1.36
CA PRO A 414 27.76 -35.28 1.16
C PRO A 414 28.85 -34.32 1.63
N LYS A 415 29.52 -33.67 0.67
CA LYS A 415 30.51 -32.63 0.98
C LYS A 415 29.85 -31.63 1.92
N SER A 416 30.45 -31.43 3.09
CA SER A 416 29.96 -30.46 4.06
C SER A 416 29.94 -29.08 3.42
N VAL A 417 28.73 -28.64 3.04
CA VAL A 417 28.54 -27.34 2.41
C VAL A 417 28.86 -26.28 3.45
N ASN A 418 30.01 -25.65 3.31
CA ASN A 418 30.45 -24.59 4.21
C ASN A 418 29.64 -23.31 3.90
N VAL A 419 28.48 -23.19 4.54
CA VAL A 419 27.53 -22.08 4.33
C VAL A 419 28.11 -20.80 4.93
N ASN A 420 28.64 -19.92 4.08
CA ASN A 420 29.04 -18.58 4.52
C ASN A 420 27.79 -17.75 4.87
N LEU A 421 27.61 -17.47 6.17
CA LEU A 421 26.51 -16.64 6.69
C LEU A 421 26.50 -15.23 6.09
N GLU A 422 27.66 -14.67 5.76
CA GLU A 422 27.75 -13.37 5.10
C GLU A 422 27.18 -13.40 3.68
N HIS A 423 27.45 -14.46 2.91
CA HIS A 423 26.87 -14.63 1.58
C HIS A 423 25.35 -14.81 1.67
N LEU A 424 24.86 -15.55 2.68
CA LEU A 424 23.44 -15.74 2.92
C LEU A 424 22.74 -14.42 3.30
N TYR A 425 23.35 -13.60 4.16
CA TYR A 425 22.81 -12.29 4.55
C TYR A 425 22.82 -11.26 3.42
N ARG A 426 23.84 -11.30 2.54
CA ARG A 426 23.98 -10.40 1.38
C ARG A 426 23.29 -10.91 0.10
N TRP A 427 22.63 -12.07 0.13
CA TRP A 427 22.01 -12.66 -1.05
C TRP A 427 20.71 -11.93 -1.44
N ALA A 428 20.57 -11.64 -2.73
CA ALA A 428 19.35 -11.11 -3.33
C ALA A 428 19.14 -11.73 -4.72
N PRO A 429 17.89 -11.84 -5.21
CA PRO A 429 17.59 -12.29 -6.58
C PRO A 429 18.27 -11.45 -7.68
N SER A 430 18.67 -10.22 -7.35
CA SER A 430 19.45 -9.33 -8.22
C SER A 430 20.92 -9.73 -8.41
N ASN A 431 21.39 -10.84 -7.84
CA ASN A 431 22.81 -11.20 -7.82
C ASN A 431 23.20 -12.30 -8.84
N GLU A 432 22.24 -12.87 -9.57
CA GLU A 432 22.50 -13.84 -10.65
C GLU A 432 22.97 -13.12 -11.93
N ILE A 433 24.28 -13.12 -12.21
CA ILE A 433 24.87 -12.49 -13.40
C ILE A 433 24.94 -13.52 -14.53
N ASP A 434 24.39 -13.19 -15.70
CA ASP A 434 24.50 -14.00 -16.92
C ASP A 434 25.77 -13.62 -17.72
N ASP A 435 26.38 -14.58 -18.44
CA ASP A 435 27.64 -14.35 -19.19
C ASP A 435 27.51 -13.30 -20.32
N ASP A 436 26.32 -13.14 -20.92
CA ASP A 436 26.07 -12.12 -21.96
C ASP A 436 26.12 -10.68 -21.41
N GLU A 437 25.91 -10.47 -20.11
CA GLU A 437 26.18 -9.18 -19.47
C GLU A 437 27.69 -8.88 -19.48
N LEU A 438 28.50 -9.88 -19.13
CA LEU A 438 29.96 -9.77 -19.08
C LEU A 438 30.53 -9.52 -20.49
N GLU A 439 30.01 -10.20 -21.51
CA GLU A 439 30.35 -9.93 -22.91
C GLU A 439 29.89 -8.55 -23.38
N ALA A 440 28.66 -8.12 -23.05
CA ALA A 440 28.16 -6.82 -23.47
C ALA A 440 28.89 -5.64 -22.80
N PHE A 441 29.39 -5.82 -21.57
CA PHE A 441 30.29 -4.85 -20.94
C PHE A 441 31.69 -4.86 -21.56
N ARG A 442 32.30 -6.04 -21.79
CA ARG A 442 33.61 -6.15 -22.46
C ARG A 442 33.61 -5.51 -23.86
N ASN A 443 32.51 -5.67 -24.60
CA ASN A 443 32.36 -5.19 -25.96
C ASN A 443 31.76 -3.77 -26.07
N ASN A 444 31.44 -3.11 -24.93
CA ASN A 444 30.72 -1.84 -24.85
C ASN A 444 29.34 -1.82 -25.57
N THR A 445 28.74 -2.99 -25.82
CA THR A 445 27.41 -3.14 -26.44
C THR A 445 26.26 -3.15 -25.41
N HIS A 446 26.55 -2.85 -24.14
CA HIS A 446 25.60 -2.89 -23.03
C HIS A 446 24.26 -2.15 -23.32
N GLN A 447 24.30 -1.01 -24.00
CA GLN A 447 23.08 -0.27 -24.40
C GLN A 447 22.17 -1.10 -25.32
N GLN A 448 22.74 -1.83 -26.28
CA GLN A 448 22.00 -2.67 -27.22
C GLN A 448 21.34 -3.85 -26.49
N LEU A 449 22.05 -4.47 -25.55
CA LEU A 449 21.49 -5.54 -24.71
C LEU A 449 20.35 -5.03 -23.82
N ILE A 450 20.51 -3.86 -23.17
CA ILE A 450 19.44 -3.20 -22.41
C ILE A 450 18.21 -2.95 -23.30
N SER A 451 18.39 -2.39 -24.50
CA SER A 451 17.29 -2.16 -25.45
C SER A 451 16.59 -3.46 -25.88
N LYS A 452 17.35 -4.53 -26.18
CA LYS A 452 16.82 -5.85 -26.52
C LYS A 452 16.00 -6.45 -25.35
N CYS A 453 16.54 -6.41 -24.13
CA CYS A 453 15.86 -6.89 -22.93
C CYS A 453 14.58 -6.09 -22.60
N LEU A 454 14.58 -4.77 -22.81
CA LEU A 454 13.38 -3.93 -22.64
C LEU A 454 12.29 -4.27 -23.65
N LEU A 455 12.64 -4.51 -24.91
CA LEU A 455 11.69 -4.95 -25.95
C LEU A 455 11.12 -6.35 -25.64
N GLN A 456 11.97 -7.28 -25.19
CA GLN A 456 11.54 -8.62 -24.76
C GLN A 456 10.57 -8.54 -23.56
N LEU A 457 10.89 -7.73 -22.54
CA LEU A 457 10.02 -7.50 -21.39
C LEU A 457 8.68 -6.85 -21.81
N GLN A 458 8.70 -5.92 -22.76
CA GLN A 458 7.47 -5.34 -23.33
C GLN A 458 6.63 -6.39 -24.07
N GLN A 459 7.26 -7.29 -24.84
CA GLN A 459 6.58 -8.38 -25.55
C GLN A 459 5.95 -9.37 -24.57
N MET A 460 6.70 -9.83 -23.56
CA MET A 460 6.19 -10.75 -22.54
C MET A 460 5.01 -10.12 -21.77
N LYS A 461 5.12 -8.85 -21.38
CA LYS A 461 4.02 -8.09 -20.76
C LYS A 461 2.78 -8.00 -21.66
N ARG A 462 2.95 -7.80 -22.98
CA ARG A 462 1.83 -7.80 -23.94
C ARG A 462 1.16 -9.17 -24.00
N SER A 463 1.92 -10.25 -24.17
CA SER A 463 1.39 -11.62 -24.18
C SER A 463 0.67 -11.98 -22.88
N ARG A 464 1.20 -11.54 -21.72
CA ARG A 464 0.60 -11.76 -20.40
C ARG A 464 -0.75 -11.04 -20.22
N ILE A 465 -0.87 -9.82 -20.75
CA ILE A 465 -2.14 -9.06 -20.77
C ILE A 465 -3.13 -9.72 -21.72
N GLN A 466 -2.71 -10.10 -22.94
CA GLN A 466 -3.55 -10.78 -23.92
C GLN A 466 -4.08 -12.13 -23.42
N ALA A 467 -3.28 -12.87 -22.64
CA ALA A 467 -3.68 -14.13 -22.02
C ALA A 467 -4.56 -13.96 -20.74
N GLY A 468 -4.96 -12.73 -20.38
CA GLY A 468 -5.76 -12.44 -19.18
C GLY A 468 -5.05 -12.64 -17.83
N LYS A 469 -3.78 -13.10 -17.82
CA LYS A 469 -3.02 -13.46 -16.61
C LYS A 469 -2.33 -12.24 -15.99
N VAL A 470 -3.11 -11.19 -15.70
CA VAL A 470 -2.61 -9.87 -15.30
C VAL A 470 -1.84 -9.88 -13.97
N SER A 471 -2.19 -10.77 -13.04
CA SER A 471 -1.86 -10.64 -11.60
C SER A 471 -0.42 -10.94 -11.18
N LYS A 472 0.37 -11.73 -11.91
CA LYS A 472 1.76 -12.07 -11.55
C LYS A 472 2.67 -12.14 -12.79
N PRO A 473 3.89 -11.56 -12.78
CA PRO A 473 4.88 -11.75 -13.83
C PRO A 473 5.44 -13.19 -13.83
N THR A 474 6.06 -13.60 -14.94
CA THR A 474 6.84 -14.85 -14.96
C THR A 474 8.20 -14.67 -14.27
N SER A 475 8.84 -15.78 -13.89
CA SER A 475 10.21 -15.79 -13.35
C SER A 475 11.23 -15.20 -14.35
N GLU A 476 11.02 -15.45 -15.64
CA GLU A 476 11.80 -14.87 -16.73
C GLU A 476 11.61 -13.34 -16.82
N GLU A 477 10.38 -12.82 -16.74
CA GLU A 477 10.13 -11.37 -16.66
C GLU A 477 10.89 -10.73 -15.49
N THR A 478 10.92 -11.38 -14.32
CA THR A 478 11.64 -10.86 -13.15
C THR A 478 13.15 -10.95 -13.28
N LYS A 479 13.69 -12.03 -13.89
CA LYS A 479 15.13 -12.15 -14.19
C LYS A 479 15.57 -11.04 -15.15
N ILE A 480 14.83 -10.83 -16.25
CA ILE A 480 15.10 -9.77 -17.24
C ILE A 480 15.00 -8.38 -16.60
N TYR A 481 14.03 -8.16 -15.70
CA TYR A 481 13.94 -6.91 -14.93
C TYR A 481 15.19 -6.66 -14.07
N PHE A 482 15.62 -7.64 -13.26
CA PHE A 482 16.80 -7.48 -12.40
C PHE A 482 18.09 -7.33 -13.21
N LYS A 483 18.20 -8.02 -14.34
CA LYS A 483 19.30 -7.87 -15.32
C LYS A 483 19.41 -6.44 -15.83
N ILE A 484 18.31 -5.87 -16.33
CA ILE A 484 18.26 -4.46 -16.78
C ILE A 484 18.62 -3.51 -15.62
N GLN A 485 18.07 -3.74 -14.42
CA GLN A 485 18.35 -2.92 -13.24
C GLN A 485 19.84 -2.95 -12.85
N ARG A 486 20.49 -4.13 -12.92
CA ARG A 486 21.92 -4.29 -12.65
C ARG A 486 22.77 -3.61 -13.71
N MET A 487 22.50 -3.85 -14.99
CA MET A 487 23.26 -3.23 -16.09
C MET A 487 23.22 -1.69 -16.01
N LEU A 488 22.04 -1.11 -15.74
CA LEU A 488 21.91 0.34 -15.54
C LEU A 488 22.66 0.82 -14.30
N LYS A 489 22.61 0.08 -13.18
CA LYS A 489 23.37 0.39 -11.96
C LYS A 489 24.88 0.41 -12.21
N GLU A 490 25.43 -0.58 -12.92
CA GLU A 490 26.88 -0.63 -13.17
C GLU A 490 27.33 0.44 -14.18
N VAL A 491 26.51 0.79 -15.18
CA VAL A 491 26.76 1.94 -16.09
C VAL A 491 26.83 3.27 -15.32
N ILE A 492 25.96 3.45 -14.31
CA ILE A 492 25.99 4.61 -13.41
C ILE A 492 27.25 4.61 -12.53
N LEU A 493 27.58 3.47 -11.90
CA LEU A 493 28.76 3.35 -11.02
C LEU A 493 30.07 3.51 -11.78
N ALA A 494 30.15 3.03 -13.02
CA ALA A 494 31.29 3.21 -13.92
C ALA A 494 31.36 4.61 -14.58
N GLN A 495 30.42 5.51 -14.28
CA GLN A 495 30.35 6.89 -14.78
C GLN A 495 30.38 7.00 -16.32
N GLN A 496 29.84 6.00 -17.03
CA GLN A 496 29.89 5.93 -18.49
C GLN A 496 28.90 6.88 -19.20
N ALA A 497 28.03 7.56 -18.45
CA ALA A 497 27.09 8.55 -18.97
C ALA A 497 27.40 9.95 -18.38
N ALA A 498 27.44 10.96 -19.26
CA ALA A 498 27.84 12.33 -18.88
C ALA A 498 26.79 13.07 -18.05
N GLU A 499 25.50 12.79 -18.25
CA GLU A 499 24.40 13.42 -17.54
C GLU A 499 23.32 12.40 -17.15
N PHE A 500 22.65 12.65 -16.02
CA PHE A 500 21.52 11.84 -15.54
C PHE A 500 20.29 12.73 -15.32
N PRO A 501 19.14 12.43 -15.96
CA PRO A 501 17.92 13.23 -15.80
C PRO A 501 17.34 13.04 -14.40
N LYS A 502 17.50 14.06 -13.53
CA LYS A 502 17.02 14.06 -12.13
C LYS A 502 15.52 14.30 -12.03
N ILE A 503 14.72 13.44 -12.67
CA ILE A 503 13.25 13.48 -12.66
C ILE A 503 12.76 12.62 -11.49
N TYR A 504 12.43 13.25 -10.37
CA TYR A 504 11.87 12.61 -9.19
C TYR A 504 10.61 13.34 -8.70
N ILE A 505 9.65 12.58 -8.18
CA ILE A 505 8.51 13.14 -7.46
C ILE A 505 9.03 13.58 -6.08
N LYS A 506 8.69 14.80 -5.64
CA LYS A 506 9.17 15.36 -4.36
C LYS A 506 8.46 14.78 -3.13
N GLU A 507 7.45 13.96 -3.35
CA GLU A 507 6.56 13.38 -2.35
C GLU A 507 6.57 11.85 -2.50
N PHE A 508 6.44 11.14 -1.38
CA PHE A 508 6.37 9.68 -1.33
C PHE A 508 5.32 9.23 -0.31
N PRO A 509 4.64 8.09 -0.52
CA PRO A 509 3.59 7.64 0.38
C PRO A 509 4.18 7.17 1.72
N VAL A 510 3.62 7.69 2.82
CA VAL A 510 3.98 7.34 4.20
C VAL A 510 2.71 6.93 4.95
N LEU A 511 2.81 6.00 5.90
CA LEU A 511 1.70 5.61 6.77
C LEU A 511 1.43 6.71 7.82
N GLN A 512 0.18 7.18 7.88
CA GLN A 512 -0.27 8.15 8.88
C GLN A 512 -0.93 7.43 10.08
N ALA A 513 -0.79 8.00 11.27
CA ALA A 513 -1.49 7.52 12.47
C ALA A 513 -3.01 7.67 12.31
N ASN A 514 -3.75 6.65 12.75
CA ASN A 514 -5.21 6.61 12.71
C ASN A 514 -5.76 6.45 14.14
N TYR A 515 -6.82 7.18 14.48
CA TYR A 515 -7.44 7.16 15.80
C TYR A 515 -8.97 7.16 15.69
N ALA A 516 -9.64 6.52 16.66
CA ALA A 516 -11.09 6.53 16.75
C ALA A 516 -11.62 7.88 17.26
N GLY A 517 -12.89 8.19 16.95
CA GLY A 517 -13.56 9.35 17.53
C GLY A 517 -13.93 9.15 19.00
N ASN A 518 -13.67 10.14 19.85
CA ASN A 518 -13.92 10.06 21.30
C ASN A 518 -15.41 10.18 21.68
N ILE A 519 -16.28 10.60 20.75
CA ILE A 519 -17.72 10.76 21.01
C ILE A 519 -18.40 9.38 20.97
N PRO A 520 -19.10 8.94 22.03
CA PRO A 520 -19.74 7.64 22.06
C PRO A 520 -20.91 7.53 21.07
N VAL A 521 -21.07 6.35 20.46
CA VAL A 521 -22.12 6.11 19.46
C VAL A 521 -23.48 5.98 20.14
N VAL A 522 -24.37 6.96 19.91
CA VAL A 522 -25.75 6.94 20.39
C VAL A 522 -26.54 5.84 19.66
N ARG A 523 -26.73 4.70 20.32
CA ARG A 523 -27.55 3.60 19.80
C ARG A 523 -29.03 3.86 20.08
N THR A 524 -29.74 4.37 19.08
CA THR A 524 -31.21 4.48 19.12
C THR A 524 -31.85 3.09 19.06
N TYR A 525 -32.15 2.50 20.22
CA TYR A 525 -32.92 1.25 20.29
C TYR A 525 -34.26 1.42 19.54
N PRO A 526 -34.49 0.70 18.44
CA PRO A 526 -35.70 0.87 17.66
C PRO A 526 -36.87 0.24 18.43
N ASN A 527 -37.66 1.07 19.11
CA ASN A 527 -38.93 0.71 19.76
C ASN A 527 -40.04 0.36 18.73
N ARG A 528 -39.69 -0.42 17.69
CA ARG A 528 -40.62 -1.14 16.83
C ARG A 528 -41.27 -2.25 17.65
N LYS A 529 -42.28 -1.88 18.45
CA LYS A 529 -43.32 -2.80 18.90
C LYS A 529 -43.81 -3.55 17.66
N LYS A 530 -43.51 -4.85 17.55
CA LYS A 530 -44.02 -5.70 16.47
C LYS A 530 -45.55 -5.62 16.54
N LYS A 531 -46.18 -4.94 15.57
CA LYS A 531 -47.63 -4.99 15.39
C LYS A 531 -47.98 -6.38 14.86
N TYR A 532 -48.10 -7.34 15.78
CA TYR A 532 -48.77 -8.60 15.50
C TYR A 532 -50.18 -8.25 15.01
N LYS A 533 -50.48 -8.58 13.75
CA LYS A 533 -51.86 -8.62 13.29
C LYS A 533 -52.53 -9.81 13.99
N LYS A 534 -53.57 -9.52 14.75
CA LYS A 534 -54.73 -10.38 14.95
C LYS A 534 -55.94 -9.58 14.47
#